data_AF-A0A1U8K593-F1
#
_entry.id   AF-A0A1U8K593-F1
#
_cell.length_a   1.000
_cell.length_b   1.000
_cell.length_c   1.000
_cell.angle_alpha   90.00
_cell.angle_beta   90.00
_cell.angle_gamma   90.00
#
_symmetry.space_group_name_H-M   'P 1'
#
loop_
_entity.id
_entity.type
_entity.pdbx_description
1 polymer ?
#
loop_
_entity_poly.entity_id
_entity_poly.type
_entity_poly.pdbx_seq_one_letter_code
_entity_poly.pdbx_strand_id
1 'polypeptide(L)'
;MSRKAKMNELRFYRLKAKKKMNSPNPEVRIRYKLEKEACLIEKLRKYEVPKAPAEAYDPEILTEEEIHYLKRTGEKKKNYVQVGRRGVFGGFVLNMHLHWKKHETVKVICKPCKPGKVYEHADELGRLSKGIVIDIKPNNTIIFYRGKNYVQPNIMSPADTLSKNKAMEKYKYEQSLDHTSEFIEKLEKELEEYLEHKAWYHKAKESEPQDFADDNGCISTLS
;
A
#
# COMPACT_ATOMS: atom_id res chain seq x y z
N MET A 1 -10.10 35.84 1.63
CA MET A 1 -11.13 34.78 1.51
C MET A 1 -11.80 34.52 2.85
N SER A 2 -13.10 34.82 2.99
CA SER A 2 -13.89 34.54 4.21
C SER A 2 -14.04 33.02 4.44
N ARG A 3 -14.14 32.57 5.71
CA ARG A 3 -14.39 31.15 6.06
C ARG A 3 -15.60 30.57 5.29
N LYS A 4 -16.65 31.38 5.12
CA LYS A 4 -17.88 30.99 4.39
C LYS A 4 -17.62 30.72 2.91
N ALA A 5 -16.74 31.50 2.28
CA ALA A 5 -16.36 31.30 0.87
C ALA A 5 -15.61 29.98 0.67
N LYS A 6 -14.61 29.69 1.53
CA LYS A 6 -13.87 28.41 1.49
C LYS A 6 -14.79 27.19 1.66
N MET A 7 -15.77 27.28 2.56
CA MET A 7 -16.74 26.19 2.77
C MET A 7 -17.63 25.96 1.55
N ASN A 8 -18.08 27.02 0.89
CA ASN A 8 -18.89 26.94 -0.32
C ASN A 8 -18.08 26.34 -1.49
N GLU A 9 -16.83 26.73 -1.67
CA GLU A 9 -15.93 26.13 -2.66
C GLU A 9 -15.74 24.62 -2.40
N LEU A 10 -15.45 24.23 -1.15
CA LEU A 10 -15.33 22.81 -0.78
C LEU A 10 -16.60 22.02 -1.10
N ARG A 11 -17.78 22.60 -0.84
CA ARG A 11 -19.07 22.00 -1.17
C ARG A 11 -19.24 21.81 -2.68
N PHE A 12 -18.86 22.82 -3.48
CA PHE A 12 -18.90 22.74 -4.94
C PHE A 12 -18.00 21.63 -5.48
N TYR A 13 -16.75 21.54 -5.02
CA TYR A 13 -15.84 20.46 -5.43
C TYR A 13 -16.36 19.08 -5.03
N ARG A 14 -16.96 18.93 -3.85
CA ARG A 14 -17.61 17.67 -3.42
C ARG A 14 -18.76 17.28 -4.33
N LEU A 15 -19.61 18.23 -4.74
CA LEU A 15 -20.71 17.98 -5.69
C LEU A 15 -20.18 17.54 -7.05
N LYS A 16 -19.15 18.23 -7.58
CA LYS A 16 -18.51 17.88 -8.86
C LYS A 16 -17.90 16.47 -8.82
N ALA A 17 -17.21 16.13 -7.73
CA ALA A 17 -16.66 14.80 -7.48
C ALA A 17 -17.76 13.72 -7.43
N LYS A 18 -18.87 13.98 -6.72
CA LYS A 18 -20.01 13.05 -6.65
C LYS A 18 -20.64 12.84 -8.02
N LYS A 19 -20.76 13.88 -8.83
CA LYS A 19 -21.28 13.79 -10.21
C LYS A 19 -20.38 12.92 -11.10
N LYS A 20 -19.05 13.09 -11.04
CA LYS A 20 -18.09 12.25 -11.77
C LYS A 20 -18.19 10.77 -11.35
N MET A 21 -18.30 10.51 -10.05
CA MET A 21 -18.36 9.15 -9.50
C MET A 21 -19.66 8.41 -9.83
N ASN A 22 -20.78 9.14 -9.94
CA ASN A 22 -22.10 8.59 -10.26
C ASN A 22 -22.45 8.76 -11.76
N SER A 23 -21.44 9.02 -12.61
CA SER A 23 -21.63 9.12 -14.05
C SER A 23 -22.11 7.77 -14.60
N PRO A 24 -23.13 7.72 -15.47
CA PRO A 24 -23.53 6.50 -16.17
C PRO A 24 -22.41 5.91 -17.05
N ASN A 25 -21.49 6.74 -17.52
CA ASN A 25 -20.36 6.29 -18.32
C ASN A 25 -19.25 5.70 -17.40
N PRO A 26 -18.91 4.40 -17.54
CA PRO A 26 -17.85 3.74 -16.77
C PRO A 26 -16.44 4.32 -16.99
N GLU A 27 -16.09 4.73 -18.21
CA GLU A 27 -14.78 5.32 -18.53
C GLU A 27 -14.54 6.62 -17.74
N VAL A 28 -15.60 7.42 -17.57
CA VAL A 28 -15.54 8.67 -16.78
C VAL A 28 -15.29 8.37 -15.29
N ARG A 29 -15.89 7.29 -14.76
CA ARG A 29 -15.67 6.83 -13.38
C ARG A 29 -14.22 6.38 -13.19
N ILE A 30 -13.70 5.58 -14.11
CA ILE A 30 -12.32 5.05 -14.08
C ILE A 30 -11.31 6.20 -14.16
N ARG A 31 -11.43 7.08 -15.16
CA ARG A 31 -10.51 8.22 -15.34
C ARG A 31 -10.45 9.10 -14.09
N TYR A 32 -11.59 9.39 -13.46
CA TYR A 32 -11.60 10.17 -12.22
C TYR A 32 -10.91 9.45 -11.05
N LYS A 33 -11.01 8.12 -10.97
CA LYS A 33 -10.35 7.34 -9.92
C LYS A 33 -8.85 7.23 -10.14
N LEU A 34 -8.40 7.05 -11.38
CA LEU A 34 -6.98 7.12 -11.76
C LEU A 34 -6.37 8.50 -11.41
N GLU A 35 -7.09 9.60 -11.69
CA GLU A 35 -6.67 10.96 -11.30
C GLU A 35 -6.50 11.07 -9.77
N LYS A 36 -7.44 10.49 -9.01
CA LYS A 36 -7.38 10.46 -7.55
C LYS A 36 -6.23 9.60 -7.03
N GLU A 37 -6.00 8.44 -7.65
CA GLU A 37 -4.91 7.53 -7.32
C GLU A 37 -3.55 8.21 -7.52
N ALA A 38 -3.32 8.84 -8.68
CA ALA A 38 -2.11 9.60 -8.97
C ALA A 38 -1.86 10.71 -7.92
N CYS A 39 -2.91 11.42 -7.51
CA CYS A 39 -2.81 12.43 -6.45
C CYS A 39 -2.42 11.83 -5.08
N LEU A 40 -2.87 10.61 -4.77
CA LEU A 40 -2.47 9.91 -3.54
C LEU A 40 -1.01 9.48 -3.59
N ILE A 41 -0.56 8.96 -4.73
CA ILE A 41 0.85 8.59 -4.97
C ILE A 41 1.76 9.81 -4.81
N GLU A 42 1.39 10.96 -5.40
CA GLU A 42 2.17 12.21 -5.25
C GLU A 42 2.26 12.67 -3.79
N LYS A 43 1.17 12.52 -3.02
CA LYS A 43 1.19 12.81 -1.58
C LYS A 43 2.10 11.84 -0.82
N LEU A 44 2.11 10.56 -1.17
CA LEU A 44 2.96 9.55 -0.54
C LEU A 44 4.44 9.79 -0.79
N ARG A 45 4.82 10.24 -1.99
CA ARG A 45 6.21 10.63 -2.31
C ARG A 45 6.79 11.67 -1.34
N LYS A 46 5.95 12.56 -0.78
CA LYS A 46 6.39 13.55 0.22
C LYS A 46 6.81 12.94 1.56
N TYR A 47 6.44 11.69 1.82
CA TYR A 47 6.79 10.93 3.01
C TYR A 47 7.87 9.87 2.74
N GLU A 48 8.36 9.78 1.50
CA GLU A 48 9.55 8.98 1.21
C GLU A 48 10.76 9.71 1.75
N VAL A 49 11.38 9.12 2.78
CA VAL A 49 12.63 9.63 3.32
C VAL A 49 13.76 9.07 2.46
N PRO A 50 14.68 9.90 1.94
CA PRO A 50 15.85 9.41 1.23
C PRO A 50 16.56 8.37 2.09
N LYS A 51 16.75 7.17 1.53
CA LYS A 51 17.54 6.14 2.20
C LYS A 51 18.99 6.58 2.11
N ALA A 52 19.58 7.00 3.23
CA ALA A 52 21.02 7.18 3.29
C ALA A 52 21.70 5.89 2.81
N PRO A 53 22.81 5.98 2.07
CA PRO A 53 23.56 4.79 1.67
C PRO A 53 23.83 3.96 2.92
N ALA A 54 23.57 2.65 2.83
CA ALA A 54 23.91 1.75 3.92
C ALA A 54 25.41 1.89 4.14
N GLU A 55 25.81 2.50 5.25
CA GLU A 55 27.19 2.39 5.72
C GLU A 55 27.53 0.91 5.74
N ALA A 56 28.75 0.55 5.29
CA ALA A 56 29.26 -0.81 5.35
C ALA A 56 29.35 -1.23 6.82
N TYR A 57 28.23 -1.67 7.37
CA TYR A 57 28.16 -2.32 8.66
C TYR A 57 28.85 -3.66 8.44
N ASP A 58 29.92 -3.89 9.20
CA ASP A 58 30.64 -5.15 9.20
C ASP A 58 29.62 -6.25 9.48
N PRO A 59 29.31 -7.13 8.50
CA PRO A 59 28.42 -8.24 8.75
C PRO A 59 29.17 -9.14 9.71
N GLU A 60 28.94 -8.92 11.01
CA GLU A 60 29.40 -9.80 12.06
C GLU A 60 28.98 -11.21 11.67
N ILE A 61 29.97 -12.02 11.26
CA ILE A 61 29.72 -13.37 10.77
C ILE A 61 29.32 -14.19 11.99
N LEU A 62 28.02 -14.26 12.23
CA LEU A 62 27.44 -15.12 13.26
C LEU A 62 27.55 -16.56 12.77
N THR A 63 28.08 -17.44 13.62
CA THR A 63 28.12 -18.86 13.29
C THR A 63 26.71 -19.45 13.37
N GLU A 64 26.48 -20.60 12.73
CA GLU A 64 25.17 -21.25 12.74
C GLU A 64 24.72 -21.61 14.17
N GLU A 65 25.66 -21.98 15.03
CA GLU A 65 25.40 -22.27 16.44
C GLU A 65 24.95 -21.03 17.20
N GLU A 66 25.59 -19.88 16.95
CA GLU A 66 25.22 -18.59 17.55
C GLU A 66 23.82 -18.16 17.10
N ILE A 67 23.50 -18.30 15.81
CA ILE A 67 22.17 -18.02 15.26
C ILE A 67 21.13 -18.93 15.92
N HIS A 68 21.40 -20.23 16.04
CA HIS A 68 20.49 -21.17 16.69
C HIS A 68 20.26 -20.83 18.17
N TYR A 69 21.33 -20.48 18.89
CA TYR A 69 21.25 -20.03 20.27
C TYR A 69 20.40 -18.76 20.41
N LEU A 70 20.68 -17.74 19.61
CA LEU A 70 19.96 -16.47 19.62
C LEU A 70 18.49 -16.64 19.25
N LYS A 71 18.19 -17.53 18.31
CA LYS A 71 16.81 -17.89 17.93
C LYS A 71 16.06 -18.50 19.12
N ARG A 72 16.65 -19.49 19.80
CA ARG A 72 16.04 -20.15 20.97
C ARG A 72 15.90 -19.20 22.16
N THR A 73 16.93 -18.42 22.45
CA THR A 73 16.97 -17.45 23.56
C THR A 73 16.03 -16.27 23.30
N GLY A 74 16.07 -15.72 22.09
CA GLY A 74 15.16 -14.68 21.62
C GLY A 74 13.70 -15.11 21.74
N GLU A 75 13.36 -16.35 21.36
CA GLU A 75 12.00 -16.87 21.47
C GLU A 75 11.51 -17.02 22.92
N LYS A 76 12.39 -17.39 23.85
CA LYS A 76 11.99 -17.56 25.26
C LYS A 76 11.77 -16.21 25.98
N LYS A 77 12.47 -15.15 25.56
CA LYS A 77 12.37 -13.87 26.26
C LYS A 77 11.03 -13.18 26.03
N LYS A 78 10.56 -12.42 27.02
CA LYS A 78 9.28 -11.71 26.99
C LYS A 78 9.40 -10.26 26.53
N ASN A 79 10.59 -9.78 26.17
CA ASN A 79 10.78 -8.42 25.70
C ASN A 79 10.40 -8.29 24.23
N TYR A 80 9.36 -7.53 23.96
CA TYR A 80 8.86 -7.29 22.61
C TYR A 80 8.51 -5.82 22.39
N VAL A 81 8.57 -5.40 21.13
CA VAL A 81 8.10 -4.12 20.65
C VAL A 81 7.05 -4.39 19.57
N GLN A 82 5.91 -3.71 19.64
CA GLN A 82 4.84 -3.89 18.67
C GLN A 82 4.89 -2.80 17.59
N VAL A 83 4.97 -3.21 16.32
CA VAL A 83 4.72 -2.34 15.17
C VAL A 83 3.20 -2.31 14.93
N GLY A 84 2.60 -1.15 15.16
CA GLY A 84 1.18 -0.92 14.88
C GLY A 84 0.95 -0.35 13.48
N ARG A 85 -0.26 0.19 13.26
CA ARG A 85 -0.69 0.81 11.99
C ARG A 85 0.23 1.91 11.44
N ARG A 86 1.05 2.53 12.28
CA ARG A 86 1.97 3.60 11.86
C ARG A 86 3.22 3.07 11.14
N GLY A 87 3.46 1.76 11.18
CA GLY A 87 4.69 1.17 10.70
C GLY A 87 5.89 1.57 11.54
N VAL A 88 7.07 1.54 10.91
CA VAL A 88 8.35 1.91 11.51
C VAL A 88 8.49 3.43 11.51
N PHE A 89 8.87 4.00 12.66
CA PHE A 89 9.13 5.44 12.82
C PHE A 89 10.19 5.64 13.90
N GLY A 90 10.74 6.85 14.04
CA GLY A 90 11.91 7.08 14.90
C GLY A 90 11.73 6.64 16.36
N GLY A 91 10.53 6.84 16.92
CA GLY A 91 10.21 6.39 18.28
C GLY A 91 10.21 4.86 18.46
N PHE A 92 9.99 4.11 17.38
CA PHE A 92 10.10 2.65 17.40
C PHE A 92 11.57 2.21 17.51
N VAL A 93 12.44 2.81 16.70
CA VAL A 93 13.89 2.55 16.71
C VAL A 93 14.49 2.91 18.06
N LEU A 94 14.11 4.07 18.60
CA LEU A 94 14.44 4.47 19.98
C LEU A 94 14.06 3.38 20.99
N ASN A 95 12.85 2.83 20.89
CA ASN A 95 12.39 1.80 21.81
C ASN A 95 13.19 0.50 21.68
N MET A 96 13.61 0.11 20.47
CA MET A 96 14.52 -1.02 20.27
C MET A 96 15.84 -0.81 21.01
N HIS A 97 16.47 0.36 20.84
CA HIS A 97 17.73 0.68 21.52
C HIS A 97 17.59 0.69 23.05
N LEU A 98 16.44 1.10 23.60
CA LEU A 98 16.16 1.01 25.03
C LEU A 98 16.10 -0.44 25.53
N HIS A 99 15.49 -1.36 24.76
CA HIS A 99 15.53 -2.78 25.09
C HIS A 99 16.96 -3.34 25.02
N TRP A 100 17.74 -2.90 24.04
CA TRP A 100 19.12 -3.36 23.85
C TRP A 100 20.10 -2.96 24.94
N LYS A 101 19.75 -1.96 25.76
CA LYS A 101 20.52 -1.60 26.96
C LYS A 101 20.60 -2.76 27.98
N LYS A 102 19.54 -3.56 28.09
CA LYS A 102 19.43 -4.65 29.08
C LYS A 102 19.37 -6.04 28.45
N HIS A 103 19.01 -6.14 27.19
CA HIS A 103 18.79 -7.41 26.51
C HIS A 103 19.54 -7.44 25.17
N GLU A 104 20.27 -8.51 24.91
CA GLU A 104 20.95 -8.74 23.63
C GLU A 104 20.00 -8.88 22.42
N THR A 105 18.79 -9.40 22.63
CA THR A 105 17.79 -9.68 21.60
C THR A 105 16.49 -8.95 21.90
N VAL A 106 15.71 -8.61 20.87
CA VAL A 106 14.38 -8.02 21.00
C VAL A 106 13.41 -8.63 19.98
N LYS A 107 12.18 -8.92 20.40
CA LYS A 107 11.12 -9.35 19.48
C LYS A 107 10.39 -8.16 18.91
N VAL A 108 10.14 -8.15 17.62
CA VAL A 108 9.33 -7.15 16.95
C VAL A 108 8.07 -7.82 16.42
N ILE A 109 6.91 -7.45 16.92
CA ILE A 109 5.61 -8.02 16.53
C ILE A 109 4.90 -7.03 15.61
N CYS A 110 4.72 -7.39 14.34
CA CYS A 110 4.05 -6.55 13.35
C CYS A 110 2.56 -6.90 13.26
N LYS A 111 1.69 -6.12 13.94
CA LYS A 111 0.24 -6.32 13.93
C LYS A 111 -0.52 -4.98 13.97
N PRO A 112 -1.42 -4.69 13.01
CA PRO A 112 -1.72 -5.45 11.78
C PRO A 112 -0.59 -5.30 10.74
N CYS A 113 -0.30 -6.35 9.98
CA CYS A 113 0.70 -6.36 8.91
C CYS A 113 0.17 -7.13 7.70
N LYS A 114 0.31 -6.58 6.49
CA LYS A 114 0.00 -7.29 5.26
C LYS A 114 1.05 -8.40 5.03
N PRO A 115 0.71 -9.50 4.34
CA PRO A 115 1.70 -10.47 3.91
C PRO A 115 2.81 -9.77 3.10
N GLY A 116 4.07 -10.16 3.30
CA GLY A 116 5.22 -9.53 2.63
C GLY A 116 5.76 -8.28 3.32
N LYS A 117 4.90 -7.42 3.91
CA LYS A 117 5.34 -6.18 4.57
C LYS A 117 6.26 -6.39 5.77
N VAL A 118 6.21 -7.56 6.39
CA VAL A 118 7.12 -7.93 7.49
C VAL A 118 8.59 -7.91 7.05
N TYR A 119 8.89 -8.31 5.82
CA TYR A 119 10.26 -8.30 5.28
C TYR A 119 10.74 -6.87 5.03
N GLU A 120 9.89 -6.01 4.44
CA GLU A 120 10.20 -4.60 4.27
C GLU A 120 10.48 -3.90 5.61
N HIS A 121 9.69 -4.21 6.64
CA HIS A 121 9.95 -3.70 8.00
C HIS A 121 11.22 -4.27 8.61
N ALA A 122 11.56 -5.54 8.34
CA ALA A 122 12.80 -6.14 8.81
C ALA A 122 14.02 -5.41 8.23
N ASP A 123 14.01 -5.17 6.91
CA ASP A 123 15.08 -4.47 6.21
C ASP A 123 15.21 -3.00 6.66
N GLU A 124 14.07 -2.30 6.78
CA GLU A 124 14.05 -0.92 7.23
C GLU A 124 14.55 -0.78 8.67
N LEU A 125 14.12 -1.68 9.57
CA LEU A 125 14.60 -1.70 10.95
C LEU A 125 16.07 -2.10 11.03
N GLY A 126 16.53 -3.08 10.26
CA GLY A 126 17.95 -3.44 10.20
C GLY A 126 18.81 -2.25 9.82
N ARG A 127 18.40 -1.52 8.77
CA ARG A 127 19.09 -0.28 8.33
C ARG A 127 19.08 0.81 9.40
N LEU A 128 17.93 1.09 10.00
CA LEU A 128 17.75 2.22 10.92
C LEU A 128 18.36 1.98 12.30
N SER A 129 18.24 0.75 12.81
CA SER A 129 18.69 0.38 14.15
C SER A 129 20.08 -0.25 14.17
N LYS A 130 20.63 -0.59 13.00
CA LYS A 130 21.87 -1.38 12.83
C LYS A 130 21.79 -2.75 13.53
N GLY A 131 20.58 -3.25 13.76
CA GLY A 131 20.34 -4.57 14.33
C GLY A 131 20.40 -5.67 13.26
N ILE A 132 20.81 -6.86 13.67
CA ILE A 132 20.89 -8.05 12.84
C ILE A 132 19.56 -8.81 12.94
N VAL A 133 18.96 -9.13 11.81
CA VAL A 133 17.76 -9.98 11.74
C VAL A 133 18.19 -11.43 11.91
N ILE A 134 17.72 -12.09 12.97
CA ILE A 134 18.04 -13.49 13.26
C ILE A 134 17.01 -14.45 12.69
N ASP A 135 15.72 -14.13 12.84
CA ASP A 135 14.62 -14.99 12.42
C ASP A 135 13.37 -14.18 12.12
N ILE A 136 12.65 -14.55 11.07
CA ILE A 136 11.33 -14.00 10.73
C ILE A 136 10.31 -15.14 10.82
N LYS A 137 9.37 -15.00 11.73
CA LYS A 137 8.34 -16.01 12.01
C LYS A 137 7.06 -15.75 11.21
N PRO A 138 6.32 -16.82 10.87
CA PRO A 138 5.06 -16.71 10.11
C PRO A 138 3.96 -15.93 10.85
N ASN A 139 4.07 -15.75 12.16
CA ASN A 139 3.14 -14.95 12.96
C ASN A 139 3.44 -13.44 12.93
N ASN A 140 4.18 -12.96 11.91
CA ASN A 140 4.67 -11.59 11.76
C ASN A 140 5.54 -11.12 12.93
N THR A 141 6.35 -12.02 13.49
CA THR A 141 7.32 -11.69 14.55
C THR A 141 8.73 -11.78 14.00
N ILE A 142 9.52 -10.73 14.20
CA ILE A 142 10.93 -10.67 13.82
C ILE A 142 11.77 -10.70 15.10
N ILE A 143 12.81 -11.52 15.13
CA ILE A 143 13.79 -11.53 16.22
C ILE A 143 15.01 -10.73 15.76
N PHE A 144 15.29 -9.65 16.47
CA PHE A 144 16.46 -8.82 16.24
C PHE A 144 17.53 -9.06 17.30
N TYR A 145 18.78 -9.06 16.87
CA TYR A 145 19.97 -9.05 17.70
C TYR A 145 20.70 -7.72 17.54
N ARG A 146 21.26 -7.21 18.65
CA ARG A 146 21.91 -5.90 18.67
C ARG A 146 23.35 -5.88 18.11
N GLY A 147 24.02 -7.03 18.01
CA GLY A 147 25.47 -7.16 17.73
C GLY A 147 26.32 -7.38 18.99
N LYS A 148 27.49 -8.05 18.88
CA LYS A 148 28.39 -8.25 20.04
C LYS A 148 28.98 -6.93 20.52
N ASN A 149 29.26 -6.02 19.59
CA ASN A 149 29.87 -4.70 19.83
C ASN A 149 28.85 -3.56 19.95
N TYR A 150 27.64 -3.85 20.44
CA TYR A 150 26.61 -2.82 20.55
C TYR A 150 27.01 -1.69 21.50
N VAL A 151 27.09 -0.48 20.96
CA VAL A 151 27.22 0.77 21.72
C VAL A 151 25.96 1.57 21.55
N GLN A 152 25.41 2.09 22.65
CA GLN A 152 24.23 2.94 22.60
C GLN A 152 24.54 4.19 21.76
N PRO A 153 23.81 4.44 20.65
CA PRO A 153 24.08 5.61 19.82
C PRO A 153 23.71 6.89 20.56
N ASN A 154 24.51 7.94 20.38
CA ASN A 154 24.21 9.28 20.94
C ASN A 154 22.86 9.81 20.42
N ILE A 155 22.56 9.53 19.14
CA ILE A 155 21.27 9.82 18.53
C ILE A 155 20.47 8.52 18.46
N MET A 156 19.54 8.33 19.41
CA MET A 156 18.76 7.10 19.52
C MET A 156 17.60 6.99 18.51
N SER A 157 17.17 8.11 17.93
CA SER A 157 16.16 8.15 16.88
C SER A 157 16.79 8.74 15.63
N PRO A 158 17.07 7.93 14.59
CA PRO A 158 17.73 8.41 13.37
C PRO A 158 16.92 9.52 12.70
N ALA A 159 17.62 10.52 12.13
CA ALA A 159 17.00 11.62 11.38
C ALA A 159 16.29 11.12 10.10
N ASP A 160 16.74 9.98 9.58
CA ASP A 160 16.18 9.24 8.43
C ASP A 160 14.79 8.64 8.67
N THR A 161 14.10 9.03 9.75
CA THR A 161 12.80 8.47 10.12
C THR A 161 11.70 9.51 10.13
N LEU A 162 10.48 9.06 9.81
CA LEU A 162 9.31 9.92 9.94
C LEU A 162 8.98 10.17 11.42
N SER A 163 8.45 11.37 11.70
CA SER A 163 7.81 11.65 12.99
C SER A 163 6.55 10.80 13.18
N LYS A 164 6.14 10.60 14.44
CA LYS A 164 4.94 9.82 14.81
C LYS A 164 3.67 10.26 14.06
N ASN A 165 3.48 11.56 13.86
CA ASN A 165 2.31 12.11 13.18
C ASN A 165 2.39 11.89 11.66
N LYS A 166 3.55 12.18 11.06
CA LYS A 166 3.79 11.96 9.62
C LYS A 166 3.66 10.48 9.24
N ALA A 167 4.15 9.56 10.06
CA ALA A 167 3.99 8.12 9.86
C ALA A 167 2.50 7.71 9.86
N MET A 168 1.69 8.33 10.74
CA MET A 168 0.25 8.08 10.76
C MET A 168 -0.46 8.64 9.53
N GLU A 169 -0.03 9.80 9.03
CA GLU A 169 -0.56 10.38 7.79
C GLU A 169 -0.21 9.53 6.57
N LYS A 170 1.05 9.08 6.46
CA LYS A 170 1.49 8.13 5.43
C LYS A 170 0.57 6.91 5.37
N TYR A 171 0.35 6.25 6.52
CA TYR A 171 -0.57 5.10 6.59
C TYR A 171 -1.99 5.42 6.09
N LYS A 172 -2.55 6.59 6.41
CA LYS A 172 -3.89 6.98 5.92
C LYS A 172 -3.91 7.13 4.40
N TYR A 173 -2.84 7.65 3.81
CA TYR A 173 -2.72 7.76 2.36
C TYR A 173 -2.55 6.39 1.69
N GLU A 174 -1.71 5.51 2.25
CA GLU A 174 -1.55 4.12 1.77
C GLU A 174 -2.89 3.38 1.79
N GLN A 175 -3.63 3.44 2.89
CA GLN A 175 -4.96 2.82 2.99
C GLN A 175 -5.96 3.42 1.99
N SER A 176 -5.88 4.72 1.74
CA SER A 176 -6.73 5.38 0.74
C SER A 176 -6.36 4.96 -0.68
N LEU A 177 -5.07 4.71 -0.93
CA LEU A 177 -4.54 4.25 -2.21
C LEU A 177 -5.00 2.81 -2.48
N ASP A 178 -4.79 1.91 -1.52
CA ASP A 178 -5.24 0.52 -1.57
C ASP A 178 -6.73 0.44 -1.94
N HIS A 179 -7.57 1.16 -1.20
CA HIS A 179 -9.02 1.19 -1.46
C HIS A 179 -9.37 1.78 -2.83
N THR A 180 -8.57 2.72 -3.34
CA THR A 180 -8.80 3.31 -4.66
C THR A 180 -8.38 2.33 -5.77
N SER A 181 -7.27 1.61 -5.61
CA SER A 181 -6.81 0.55 -6.51
C SER A 181 -7.84 -0.58 -6.62
N GLU A 182 -8.26 -1.15 -5.49
CA GLU A 182 -9.30 -2.20 -5.45
C GLU A 182 -10.62 -1.76 -6.11
N PHE A 183 -10.93 -0.46 -6.04
CA PHE A 183 -12.10 0.09 -6.69
C PHE A 183 -11.91 0.24 -8.19
N ILE A 184 -10.72 0.64 -8.65
CA ILE A 184 -10.39 0.75 -10.08
C ILE A 184 -10.47 -0.63 -10.73
N GLU A 185 -9.87 -1.66 -10.12
CA GLU A 185 -9.93 -3.04 -10.61
C GLU A 185 -11.38 -3.51 -10.82
N LYS A 186 -12.28 -3.19 -9.88
CA LYS A 186 -13.72 -3.50 -10.03
C LYS A 186 -14.36 -2.76 -11.20
N LEU A 187 -14.04 -1.49 -11.39
CA LEU A 187 -14.57 -0.70 -12.50
C LEU A 187 -14.06 -1.20 -13.86
N GLU A 188 -12.80 -1.60 -13.93
CA GLU A 188 -12.20 -2.15 -15.14
C GLU A 188 -12.88 -3.45 -15.54
N LYS A 189 -13.13 -4.32 -14.57
CA LYS A 189 -13.91 -5.54 -14.79
C LYS A 189 -15.34 -5.27 -15.26
N GLU A 190 -16.05 -4.32 -14.61
CA GLU A 190 -17.39 -3.89 -15.06
C GLU A 190 -17.37 -3.39 -16.52
N LEU A 191 -16.31 -2.66 -16.92
CA LEU A 191 -16.16 -2.14 -18.27
C LEU A 191 -15.89 -3.27 -19.28
N GLU A 192 -15.04 -4.23 -18.92
CA GLU A 192 -14.73 -5.40 -19.75
C GLU A 192 -16.00 -6.22 -20.02
N GLU A 193 -16.76 -6.56 -18.98
CA GLU A 193 -18.03 -7.29 -19.08
C GLU A 193 -19.05 -6.55 -20.00
N TYR A 194 -19.11 -5.22 -19.90
CA TYR A 194 -19.98 -4.40 -20.76
C TYR A 194 -19.54 -4.44 -22.24
N LEU A 195 -18.23 -4.38 -22.51
CA LEU A 195 -17.70 -4.41 -23.86
C LEU A 195 -17.91 -5.79 -24.51
N GLU A 196 -17.71 -6.87 -23.75
CA GLU A 196 -17.98 -8.25 -24.18
C GLU A 196 -19.46 -8.43 -24.54
N HIS A 197 -20.36 -7.97 -23.67
CA HIS A 197 -21.81 -8.00 -23.91
C HIS A 197 -22.16 -7.24 -25.19
N LYS A 198 -21.67 -6.00 -25.34
CA LYS A 198 -21.90 -5.19 -26.53
C LYS A 198 -21.40 -5.90 -27.81
N ALA A 199 -20.22 -6.51 -27.77
CA ALA A 199 -19.67 -7.27 -28.89
C ALA A 199 -20.53 -8.49 -29.25
N TRP A 200 -21.02 -9.23 -28.25
CA TRP A 200 -21.94 -10.35 -28.45
C TRP A 200 -23.26 -9.90 -29.11
N TYR A 201 -23.85 -8.79 -28.63
CA TYR A 201 -25.08 -8.24 -29.22
C TYR A 201 -24.90 -7.82 -30.67
N HIS A 202 -23.79 -7.15 -31.01
CA HIS A 202 -23.50 -6.77 -32.39
C HIS A 202 -23.34 -8.00 -33.30
N LYS A 203 -22.60 -9.02 -32.84
CA LYS A 203 -22.41 -10.27 -33.58
C LYS A 203 -23.73 -11.03 -33.81
N ALA A 204 -24.62 -11.06 -32.81
CA ALA A 204 -25.93 -11.70 -32.93
C ALA A 204 -26.82 -10.98 -33.97
N LYS A 205 -26.79 -9.64 -33.97
CA LYS A 205 -27.55 -8.82 -34.91
C LYS A 205 -27.06 -8.93 -36.36
N GLU A 206 -25.77 -9.14 -36.57
CA GLU A 206 -25.17 -9.37 -37.90
C GLU A 206 -25.47 -10.78 -38.45
N SER A 207 -25.85 -11.73 -37.60
CA SER A 207 -26.20 -13.10 -37.98
C SER A 207 -27.70 -13.33 -38.28
N GLU A 208 -28.55 -12.31 -38.14
CA GLU A 208 -29.96 -12.38 -38.56
C GLU A 208 -30.05 -12.27 -40.10
N PRO A 209 -30.72 -13.21 -40.81
CA PRO A 209 -30.91 -13.11 -42.26
C PRO A 209 -31.74 -11.87 -42.60
N GLN A 210 -31.29 -11.06 -43.57
CA GLN A 210 -32.16 -10.06 -44.21
C GLN A 210 -33.24 -10.81 -44.99
N ASP A 211 -34.47 -10.80 -44.48
CA ASP A 211 -35.65 -11.24 -45.23
C ASP A 211 -35.74 -10.43 -46.53
N PHE A 212 -35.69 -11.14 -47.66
CA PHE A 212 -35.98 -10.62 -48.99
C PHE A 212 -37.42 -10.12 -49.02
N ALA A 213 -37.61 -8.79 -49.01
CA ALA A 213 -38.88 -8.17 -49.34
C ALA A 213 -38.86 -7.75 -50.81
N ASP A 214 -39.33 -8.62 -51.70
CA ASP A 214 -39.72 -8.21 -53.05
C ASP A 214 -41.18 -7.69 -53.00
N ASP A 215 -41.29 -6.37 -53.18
CA ASP A 215 -42.52 -5.60 -53.23
C ASP A 215 -43.19 -5.67 -54.61
N ASN A 216 -44.49 -5.99 -54.58
CA ASN A 216 -45.56 -5.76 -55.55
C ASN A 216 -45.22 -5.18 -56.94
N GLY A 217 -45.28 -6.03 -57.98
CA GLY A 217 -45.49 -5.63 -59.37
C GLY A 217 -46.96 -5.69 -59.78
N CYS A 218 -47.74 -4.67 -59.43
CA CYS A 218 -49.05 -4.43 -60.03
C CYS A 218 -48.86 -3.72 -61.38
N ILE A 219 -49.12 -4.38 -62.51
CA ILE A 219 -49.37 -3.71 -63.79
C ILE A 219 -50.62 -4.32 -64.42
N SER A 220 -51.69 -3.54 -64.34
CA SER A 220 -52.85 -3.60 -65.23
C SER A 220 -52.46 -3.16 -66.64
N THR A 221 -52.83 -3.92 -67.68
CA THR A 221 -53.19 -3.35 -68.99
C THR A 221 -54.18 -4.25 -69.71
N LEU A 222 -55.27 -3.60 -70.14
CA LEU A 222 -56.34 -4.06 -71.01
C LEU A 222 -55.83 -4.50 -72.38
N SER A 223 -56.41 -5.56 -72.94
CA SER A 223 -57.07 -5.64 -74.28
C SER A 223 -57.43 -7.10 -74.58
#